data_AF-A0A7X9EBM5-F1
#
_entry.id   AF-A0A7X9EBM5-F1
#
_cell.length_a   1.000
_cell.length_b   1.000
_cell.length_c   1.000
_cell.angle_alpha   90.00
_cell.angle_beta   90.00
_cell.angle_gamma   90.00
#
_symmetry.space_group_name_H-M   'P 1'
#
loop_
_entity.id
_entity.type
_entity.pdbx_description
1 polymer ?
#
loop_
_entity_poly.entity_id
_entity_poly.type
_entity_poly.pdbx_seq_one_letter_code
_entity_poly.pdbx_strand_id
1 'polypeptide(L)' 'MLKRRTTVERTHKRLFKDYDIEAGNCRSARERFTRAIMAAVNVHLDAWIKHTGFSILPLIEELPGKIA' A
#
# COMPACT_ATOMS: atom_id res chain seq x y z
N MET A 1 10.95 -25.20 15.22
CA MET A 1 9.97 -24.11 15.04
C MET A 1 10.48 -23.19 13.94
N LEU A 2 9.82 -23.10 12.78
CA LEU A 2 10.25 -22.17 11.73
C LEU A 2 10.19 -20.74 12.28
N LYS A 3 11.28 -20.00 12.10
CA LYS A 3 11.38 -18.60 12.54
C LYS A 3 10.31 -17.78 11.80
N ARG A 4 9.27 -17.34 12.50
CA ARG A 4 8.26 -16.42 11.93
C ARG A 4 8.89 -15.05 11.77
N ARG A 5 8.61 -14.40 10.63
CA ARG A 5 9.07 -13.03 10.41
C ARG A 5 8.48 -12.08 11.45
N THR A 6 9.33 -11.24 12.01
CA THR A 6 8.91 -10.18 12.92
C THR A 6 8.06 -9.14 12.17
N THR A 7 7.30 -8.34 12.91
CA THR A 7 6.48 -7.27 12.33
C THR A 7 7.34 -6.31 11.50
N VAL A 8 8.54 -5.99 11.99
CA VAL A 8 9.51 -5.12 11.29
C VAL A 8 9.96 -5.74 9.98
N GLU A 9 10.34 -7.02 9.95
CA GLU A 9 10.76 -7.72 8.72
C GLU A 9 9.63 -7.80 7.68
N ARG A 10 8.37 -7.86 8.13
CA ARG A 10 7.21 -7.85 7.25
C ARG A 10 6.97 -6.47 6.65
N THR A 11 7.08 -5.41 7.45
CA THR A 11 6.99 -4.02 6.97
C THR A 11 8.13 -3.68 6.03
N HIS A 12 9.36 -4.09 6.34
CA HIS A 12 10.51 -3.93 5.44
C HIS A 12 10.28 -4.60 4.09
N LYS A 13 9.77 -5.84 4.08
CA LYS A 13 9.42 -6.52 2.83
C LYS A 13 8.41 -5.70 2.02
N ARG A 14 7.36 -5.17 2.66
CA ARG A 14 6.33 -4.37 1.98
C ARG A 14 6.91 -3.11 1.36
N LEU A 15 7.71 -2.35 2.11
CA LEU A 15 8.30 -1.11 1.61
C LEU A 15 9.27 -1.34 0.43
N PHE A 16 10.21 -2.27 0.59
CA PHE A 16 11.32 -2.41 -0.36
C PHE A 16 11.03 -3.39 -1.49
N LYS A 17 10.22 -4.44 -1.28
CA LYS A 17 9.88 -5.40 -2.33
C LYS A 17 8.50 -5.14 -2.95
N ASP A 18 7.49 -4.89 -2.13
CA ASP A 18 6.12 -4.81 -2.65
C ASP A 18 5.85 -3.41 -3.27
N TYR A 19 6.36 -2.34 -2.66
CA TYR A 19 6.26 -0.97 -3.20
C TYR A 19 7.49 -0.49 -3.98
N ASP A 20 8.57 -1.28 -3.95
CA ASP A 20 9.83 -1.03 -4.67
C ASP A 20 10.25 0.45 -4.66
N ILE A 21 10.34 1.01 -3.45
CA ILE A 21 10.63 2.44 -3.25
C ILE A 21 11.99 2.86 -3.84
N GLU A 22 12.87 1.90 -4.14
CA GLU A 22 14.22 2.12 -4.68
C GLU A 22 14.32 1.98 -6.20
N ALA A 23 13.37 1.32 -6.89
CA ALA A 23 13.38 1.25 -8.36
C ALA A 23 13.20 2.62 -9.04
N GLY A 24 12.67 3.61 -8.33
CA GLY A 24 12.62 4.98 -8.82
C GLY A 24 13.99 5.62 -8.86
N ASN A 25 14.46 6.04 -10.04
CA ASN A 25 15.64 6.90 -10.16
C ASN A 25 15.32 8.32 -9.66
N CYS A 26 15.19 8.46 -8.34
CA CYS A 26 14.90 9.71 -7.66
C CYS A 26 16.16 10.56 -7.63
N ARG A 27 16.08 11.70 -8.32
CA ARG A 27 17.19 12.67 -8.44
C ARG A 27 17.37 13.50 -7.17
N SER A 28 16.33 13.61 -6.33
CA SER A 28 16.38 14.38 -5.08
C SER A 28 15.98 13.54 -3.86
N ALA A 29 16.55 13.89 -2.71
CA ALA A 29 16.19 13.28 -1.43
C ALA A 29 14.70 13.48 -1.08
N ARG A 30 14.13 14.62 -1.47
CA ARG A 30 12.70 14.93 -1.28
C ARG A 30 11.80 13.92 -2.00
N GLU A 31 12.18 13.56 -3.22
CA GLU A 31 11.41 12.62 -4.04
C GLU A 31 11.42 11.20 -3.45
N ARG A 32 12.57 10.75 -2.94
CA ARG A 32 12.69 9.48 -2.20
C ARG A 32 11.84 9.49 -0.93
N PHE A 33 11.88 10.60 -0.19
CA PHE A 33 11.10 10.77 1.02
C PHE A 33 9.59 10.71 0.74
N THR A 34 9.10 11.42 -0.29
CA THR A 34 7.69 11.37 -0.67
C THR A 34 7.26 9.96 -1.08
N ARG A 35 8.08 9.22 -1.83
CA ARG A 35 7.77 7.82 -2.19
C ARG A 35 7.70 6.91 -0.97
N ALA A 36 8.65 7.05 -0.05
CA ALA A 36 8.66 6.28 1.19
C ALA A 36 7.41 6.56 2.05
N ILE A 37 6.99 7.82 2.16
CA ILE A 37 5.75 8.19 2.85
C ILE A 37 4.53 7.58 2.17
N MET A 38 4.42 7.70 0.84
CA MET A 38 3.27 7.15 0.11
C MET A 38 3.18 5.62 0.27
N ALA A 39 4.31 4.91 0.22
CA ALA A 39 4.36 3.47 0.50
C ALA A 39 3.91 3.14 1.93
N ALA A 40 4.36 3.91 2.93
CA ALA A 40 3.95 3.72 4.32
C ALA A 40 2.44 3.95 4.52
N VAL A 41 1.89 5.03 3.93
CA VAL A 41 0.45 5.33 3.95
C VAL A 41 -0.34 4.18 3.34
N ASN A 42 0.10 3.64 2.20
CA ASN A 42 -0.58 2.52 1.55
C ASN A 42 -0.55 1.23 2.39
N VAL A 43 0.52 0.97 3.15
CA VAL A 43 0.56 -0.17 4.11
C VAL A 43 -0.50 0.00 5.20
N HIS A 44 -0.68 1.21 5.72
CA HIS A 44 -1.69 1.51 6.74
C HIS A 44 -3.12 1.46 6.16
N LEU A 45 -3.34 1.97 4.94
CA LEU A 45 -4.62 1.87 4.25
C LEU A 45 -5.01 0.41 4.00
N ASP A 46 -4.10 -0.44 3.54
CA ASP A 46 -4.34 -1.89 3.37
C ASP A 46 -4.74 -2.56 4.71
N ALA A 47 -4.05 -2.20 5.80
CA ALA A 47 -4.42 -2.70 7.13
C ALA A 47 -5.79 -2.19 7.57
N TRP A 48 -6.11 -0.93 7.28
CA TRP A 48 -7.39 -0.33 7.64
C TRP A 48 -8.56 -0.94 6.87
N ILE A 49 -8.43 -1.13 5.55
CA ILE A 49 -9.42 -1.81 4.70
C ILE A 49 -9.69 -3.23 5.24
N LYS A 50 -8.64 -3.97 5.61
CA LYS A 50 -8.78 -5.31 6.21
C LYS A 50 -9.49 -5.29 7.56
N HIS A 51 -9.31 -4.23 8.33
CA HIS A 51 -9.95 -4.07 9.63
C HIS A 51 -11.42 -3.65 9.50
N THR A 52 -11.76 -2.76 8.58
CA THR A 52 -13.13 -2.27 8.37
C THR A 52 -13.98 -3.19 7.51
N GLY A 53 -13.37 -4.10 6.74
CA GLY A 53 -14.08 -4.94 5.77
C GLY A 53 -14.70 -4.13 4.64
N PHE A 54 -14.30 -2.87 4.49
CA PHE A 54 -14.85 -1.96 3.49
C PHE A 54 -14.40 -2.37 2.09
N SER A 55 -15.35 -2.46 1.16
CA SER A 55 -15.08 -2.75 -0.25
C SER A 55 -15.79 -1.72 -1.13
N ILE A 56 -15.05 -1.15 -2.09
CA ILE A 56 -15.58 -0.19 -3.06
C ILE A 56 -16.23 -0.92 -4.25
N LEU A 57 -15.93 -2.21 -4.45
CA LEU A 57 -16.50 -3.04 -5.52
C LEU A 57 -18.04 -2.96 -5.60
N PRO A 58 -18.81 -3.12 -4.51
CA PRO A 58 -20.28 -2.98 -4.57
C PRO A 58 -20.73 -1.59 -5.01
N LEU A 59 -20.01 -0.52 -4.62
CA LEU A 59 -20.33 0.86 -5.04
C LEU A 59 -20.05 1.09 -6.53
N ILE A 60 -19.08 0.38 -7.11
CA ILE A 60 -18.75 0.45 -8.54
C ILE A 60 -19.74 -0.36 -9.37
N GLU A 61 -20.16 -1.52 -8.88
CA GLU A 61 -21.19 -2.35 -9.53
C GLU A 61 -22.57 -1.68 -9.56
N GLU A 62 -22.84 -0.72 -8.68
CA GLU A 62 -24.07 0.11 -8.70
C GLU A 62 -24.00 1.29 -9.68
N LEU A 63 -22.83 1.64 -10.21
CA LEU A 63 -22.65 2.76 -11.16
C LEU A 63 -23.03 2.53 -12.64
N PRO A 64 -23.29 1.31 -13.20
CA PRO A 64 -23.58 1.15 -14.62
C PRO A 64 -25.00 1.59 -15.05
N GLY A 65 -25.75 2.31 -14.20
CA GLY A 65 -27.14 2.74 -14.50
C GLY A 65 -27.38 4.25 -14.68
N LYS A 66 -26.37 5.12 -14.56
CA LYS A 66 -26.56 6.60 -14.61
C LYS A 66 -25.79 7.31 -15.73
N ILE A 67 -25.54 6.60 -16.82
CA ILE A 67 -25.08 7.21 -18.07
C ILE A 67 -26.02 6.70 -19.17
N ALA A 68 -27.24 7.22 -19.17
CA ALA A 68 -28.20 7.18 -20.28
C ALA A 68 -28.76 8.60 -20.44
#